data_AF-A0A9P7YUM6-F1
#
_entry.id   AF-A0A9P7YUM6-F1
#
_cell.length_a   1.000
_cell.length_b   1.000
_cell.length_c   1.000
_cell.angle_alpha   90.00
_cell.angle_beta   90.00
_cell.angle_gamma   90.00
#
_symmetry.space_group_name_H-M   'P 1'
#
loop_
_entity.id
_entity.type
_entity.pdbx_description
1 polymer ?
#
loop_
_entity_poly.entity_id
_entity_poly.type
_entity_poly.pdbx_seq_one_letter_code
_entity_poly.pdbx_strand_id
1 'polypeptide(L)'
;PLVMSNTKDDLLKALNMNAEIYTAMAKEADQVYRWLTQERYHLKDNCSRKPPYDWSDIRDKSKDEAYIRIAQSGDATTSHYWALAQPTSECPNWIARWFLYHKFRYRDGRNRNPTKADDSRQSSSKSKSSRQRSSKHSSSHGSQHSQ
;
A
#
# COMPACT_ATOMS: atom_id res chain seq x y z
N PRO A 1 -4.89 -3.93 22.10
CA PRO A 1 -4.38 -3.47 20.79
C PRO A 1 -4.69 -4.49 19.68
N LEU A 2 -5.30 -4.07 18.57
CA LEU A 2 -5.44 -4.93 17.40
C LEU A 2 -4.08 -5.19 16.75
N VAL A 3 -3.90 -6.37 16.19
CA VAL A 3 -2.69 -6.70 15.43
C VAL A 3 -2.74 -5.96 14.10
N MET A 4 -1.60 -5.49 13.60
CA MET A 4 -1.53 -4.78 12.31
C MET A 4 -2.03 -5.61 11.11
N SER A 5 -2.12 -6.93 11.24
CA SER A 5 -2.66 -7.82 10.20
C SER A 5 -4.20 -7.88 10.17
N ASN A 6 -4.89 -7.30 11.16
CA ASN A 6 -6.35 -7.32 11.22
C ASN A 6 -7.00 -6.55 10.07
N THR A 7 -8.19 -6.99 9.70
CA THR A 7 -8.96 -6.41 8.60
C THR A 7 -9.68 -5.13 9.04
N LYS A 8 -10.17 -4.35 8.06
CA LYS A 8 -11.03 -3.19 8.33
C LYS A 8 -12.25 -3.59 9.17
N ASP A 9 -12.87 -4.72 8.85
CA ASP A 9 -14.06 -5.21 9.57
C ASP A 9 -13.77 -5.52 11.04
N ASP A 10 -12.59 -6.05 11.36
CA ASP A 10 -12.17 -6.27 12.75
C ASP A 10 -12.02 -4.94 13.50
N LEU A 11 -11.46 -3.91 12.86
CA LEU A 11 -11.34 -2.57 13.46
C LEU A 11 -12.72 -1.96 13.72
N LEU A 12 -13.62 -2.02 12.74
CA LEU A 12 -14.98 -1.49 12.87
C LEU A 12 -15.74 -2.17 14.01
N LYS A 13 -15.61 -3.50 14.13
CA LYS A 13 -16.21 -4.27 15.22
C LYS A 13 -15.58 -3.94 16.58
N ALA A 14 -14.25 -3.87 16.65
CA ALA A 14 -13.54 -3.63 17.90
C ALA A 14 -13.81 -2.23 18.48
N LEU A 15 -14.00 -1.23 17.62
CA LEU A 15 -14.26 0.16 18.02
C LEU A 15 -15.75 0.52 17.97
N ASN A 16 -16.62 -0.44 17.64
CA ASN A 16 -18.06 -0.24 17.43
C ASN A 16 -18.35 1.00 16.56
N MET A 17 -17.63 1.10 15.44
CA MET A 17 -17.56 2.27 14.58
C MET A 17 -18.29 2.01 13.26
N ASN A 18 -18.97 3.03 12.72
CA ASN A 18 -19.62 2.96 11.42
C ASN A 18 -18.64 3.29 10.27
N ALA A 19 -19.07 3.05 9.02
CA ALA A 19 -18.23 3.29 7.85
C ALA A 19 -17.94 4.79 7.60
N GLU A 20 -18.80 5.69 8.07
CA GLU A 20 -18.65 7.14 7.91
C GLU A 20 -17.53 7.68 8.79
N ILE A 21 -17.53 7.34 10.08
CA ILE A 21 -16.47 7.69 11.03
C ILE A 21 -15.14 7.09 10.58
N TYR A 22 -15.14 5.83 10.12
CA TYR A 22 -13.95 5.22 9.55
C TYR A 22 -13.40 6.03 8.38
N THR A 23 -14.27 6.53 7.50
CA THR A 23 -13.87 7.32 6.34
C THR A 23 -13.31 8.68 6.76
N ALA A 24 -13.87 9.30 7.80
CA ALA A 24 -13.34 10.53 8.39
C ALA A 24 -11.94 10.31 8.97
N MET A 25 -11.77 9.30 9.84
CA MET A 25 -10.48 8.94 10.43
C MET A 25 -9.43 8.56 9.37
N ALA A 26 -9.85 7.85 8.31
CA ALA A 26 -8.97 7.51 7.20
C ALA A 26 -8.51 8.74 6.39
N LYS A 27 -9.32 9.80 6.32
CA LYS A 27 -8.94 11.07 5.68
C LYS A 27 -7.95 11.85 6.55
N GLU A 28 -8.16 11.90 7.86
CA GLU A 28 -7.23 12.51 8.82
C GLU A 28 -5.85 11.84 8.74
N ALA A 29 -5.82 10.50 8.75
CA ALA A 29 -4.58 9.74 8.58
C ALA A 29 -3.92 9.96 7.20
N ASP A 30 -4.69 10.22 6.14
CA ASP A 30 -4.15 10.52 4.80
C ASP A 30 -3.38 11.84 4.78
N GLN A 31 -3.85 12.86 5.52
CA GLN A 31 -3.16 14.14 5.62
C GLN A 31 -1.78 13.98 6.26
N VAL A 32 -1.69 13.19 7.33
CA VAL A 32 -0.41 12.91 8.00
C VAL A 32 0.50 12.04 7.14
N TYR A 33 -0.06 11.08 6.39
CA TYR A 33 0.70 10.32 5.39
C TYR A 33 1.33 11.23 4.32
N ARG A 34 0.57 12.23 3.81
CA ARG A 34 1.09 13.19 2.84
C ARG A 34 2.23 14.01 3.42
N TRP A 35 2.08 14.50 4.66
CA TRP A 35 3.15 15.19 5.38
C TRP A 35 4.41 14.32 5.52
N LEU A 36 4.26 13.07 5.96
CA LEU A 36 5.36 12.11 6.09
C LEU A 36 6.11 11.81 4.78
N THR A 37 5.40 11.82 3.65
CA THR A 37 5.96 11.46 2.34
C THR A 37 6.41 12.66 1.52
N GLN A 38 6.08 13.88 1.95
CA GLN A 38 6.52 15.13 1.32
C GLN A 38 7.93 15.52 1.74
N GLU A 39 8.28 15.36 3.02
CA GLU A 39 9.57 15.81 3.55
C GLU A 39 10.58 14.66 3.64
N ARG A 40 11.77 14.84 3.04
CA ARG A 40 12.87 13.86 3.13
C ARG A 40 13.40 13.64 4.54
N TYR A 41 13.17 14.59 5.46
CA TYR A 41 13.58 14.48 6.86
C TYR A 41 12.96 13.25 7.56
N HIS A 42 11.75 12.85 7.16
CA HIS A 42 11.07 11.69 7.74
C HIS A 42 11.57 10.33 7.22
N LEU A 43 12.39 10.34 6.18
CA LEU A 43 12.96 9.13 5.58
C LEU A 43 14.29 8.78 6.25
N LYS A 44 14.57 7.49 6.41
CA LYS A 44 15.87 7.02 6.87
C LYS A 44 16.98 7.52 5.94
N ASP A 45 18.16 7.81 6.48
CA ASP A 45 19.29 8.41 5.73
C ASP A 45 19.69 7.60 4.48
N ASN A 46 19.44 6.28 4.49
CA ASN A 46 19.73 5.38 3.37
C ASN A 46 18.62 5.30 2.31
N CYS A 47 17.55 6.10 2.43
CA CYS A 47 16.44 6.10 1.49
C CYS A 47 16.77 6.94 0.25
N SER A 48 17.47 6.32 -0.71
CA SER A 48 17.79 6.90 -2.02
C SER A 48 16.69 6.69 -3.07
N ARG A 49 15.66 5.91 -2.76
CA ARG A 49 14.56 5.57 -3.68
C ARG A 49 13.65 6.78 -3.93
N LYS A 50 13.09 6.87 -5.13
CA LYS A 50 12.02 7.83 -5.45
C LYS A 50 10.68 7.25 -4.98
N PRO A 51 9.68 8.09 -4.65
CA PRO A 51 8.34 7.64 -4.24
C PRO A 51 7.75 6.61 -5.21
N PRO A 52 6.94 5.64 -4.74
CA PRO A 52 6.38 5.53 -3.38
C PRO A 52 7.37 4.96 -2.34
N TYR A 53 7.32 5.52 -1.13
CA TYR A 53 8.13 5.06 0.01
C TYR A 53 7.43 3.91 0.74
N ASP A 54 8.20 2.92 1.19
CA ASP A 54 7.71 1.81 2.00
C ASP A 54 7.58 2.23 3.49
N TRP A 55 6.75 1.52 4.27
CA TRP A 55 6.67 1.70 5.73
C TRP A 55 8.05 1.57 6.42
N SER A 56 8.91 0.71 5.90
CA SER A 56 10.26 0.45 6.40
C SER A 56 11.24 1.59 6.11
N ASP A 57 10.95 2.45 5.13
CA ASP A 57 11.78 3.59 4.73
C ASP A 57 11.60 4.79 5.67
N ILE A 58 10.48 4.85 6.42
CA ILE A 58 10.19 5.94 7.36
C ILE A 58 10.94 5.72 8.68
N ARG A 59 11.52 6.79 9.26
CA ARG A 59 12.17 6.76 10.59
C ARG A 59 11.15 6.47 11.68
N ASP A 60 11.57 5.73 12.70
CA ASP A 60 10.66 5.38 13.79
C ASP A 60 10.22 6.62 14.59
N LYS A 61 11.12 7.58 14.82
CA LYS A 61 10.76 8.89 15.41
C LYS A 61 9.65 9.62 14.64
N SER A 62 9.72 9.61 13.31
CA SER A 62 8.70 10.26 12.47
C SER A 62 7.38 9.50 12.47
N LYS A 63 7.41 8.16 12.67
CA LYS A 63 6.19 7.38 12.90
C LYS A 63 5.54 7.76 14.22
N ASP A 64 6.32 7.90 15.29
CA ASP A 64 5.82 8.29 16.60
C ASP A 64 5.18 9.68 16.57
N GLU A 65 5.86 10.66 15.94
CA GLU A 65 5.30 11.99 15.69
C GLU A 65 4.00 11.93 14.87
N ALA A 66 3.97 11.08 13.84
CA ALA A 66 2.77 10.91 13.02
C ALA A 66 1.60 10.33 13.82
N TYR A 67 1.83 9.37 14.73
CA TYR A 67 0.76 8.82 15.57
C TYR A 67 0.15 9.88 16.48
N ILE A 68 0.99 10.70 17.10
CA ILE A 68 0.56 11.80 17.95
C ILE A 68 -0.23 12.81 17.13
N ARG A 69 0.25 13.15 15.93
CA ARG A 69 -0.40 14.10 15.03
C ARG A 69 -1.77 13.61 14.56
N ILE A 70 -1.90 12.32 14.23
CA ILE A 70 -3.20 11.71 13.87
C ILE A 70 -4.16 11.78 15.07
N ALA A 71 -3.69 11.40 16.26
CA ALA A 71 -4.51 11.42 17.46
C ALA A 71 -5.02 12.84 17.81
N GLN A 72 -4.25 13.88 17.47
CA GLN A 72 -4.61 15.28 17.66
C GLN A 72 -5.42 15.88 16.50
N SER A 73 -5.43 15.25 15.33
CA SER A 73 -6.17 15.74 14.16
C SER A 73 -7.66 15.44 14.18
N GLY A 74 -8.12 14.68 15.17
CA GLY A 74 -9.52 14.26 15.30
C GLY A 74 -10.48 15.44 15.42
N ASP A 75 -11.52 15.43 14.60
CA ASP A 75 -12.67 16.31 14.73
C ASP A 75 -13.59 15.94 15.93
N ALA A 76 -14.66 16.71 16.14
CA ALA A 76 -15.59 16.52 17.26
C ALA A 76 -16.21 15.11 17.31
N THR A 77 -16.23 14.40 16.19
CA THR A 77 -16.80 13.05 16.05
C THR A 77 -15.76 11.93 16.14
N THR A 78 -14.55 12.16 15.63
CA THR A 78 -13.49 11.13 15.56
C THR A 78 -12.51 11.18 16.73
N SER A 79 -12.37 12.34 17.40
CA SER A 79 -11.46 12.55 18.53
C SER A 79 -11.68 11.52 19.65
N HIS A 80 -12.94 11.19 19.94
CA HIS A 80 -13.27 10.14 20.91
C HIS A 80 -12.65 8.78 20.53
N TYR A 81 -12.73 8.39 19.26
CA TYR A 81 -12.19 7.10 18.80
C TYR A 81 -10.66 7.07 18.83
N TRP A 82 -10.00 8.19 18.55
CA TRP A 82 -8.54 8.28 18.72
C TRP A 82 -8.12 8.13 20.17
N ALA A 83 -8.91 8.67 21.12
CA ALA A 83 -8.66 8.58 22.55
C ALA A 83 -8.90 7.17 23.14
N LEU A 84 -9.64 6.29 22.45
CA LEU A 84 -9.80 4.88 22.86
C LEU A 84 -8.49 4.09 22.79
N ALA A 85 -7.50 4.57 22.05
CA ALA A 85 -6.20 3.93 21.99
C ALA A 85 -5.41 4.21 23.29
N GLN A 86 -5.38 3.23 24.20
CA GLN A 86 -4.49 3.33 25.34
C GLN A 86 -3.02 3.39 24.88
N PRO A 87 -2.23 4.37 25.36
CA PRO A 87 -0.82 4.48 25.05
C PRO A 87 -0.06 3.30 25.66
N THR A 88 0.88 2.76 24.89
CA THR A 88 1.77 1.67 25.29
C THR A 88 3.21 2.13 25.20
N SER A 89 4.13 1.46 25.91
CA SER A 89 5.56 1.82 25.88
C SER A 89 6.17 1.78 24.47
N GLU A 90 5.61 0.97 23.57
CA GLU A 90 6.08 0.89 22.18
C GLU A 90 5.34 1.81 21.21
N CYS A 91 4.10 2.21 21.53
CA CYS A 91 3.25 2.98 20.64
C CYS A 91 2.30 3.90 21.40
N PRO A 92 2.35 5.22 21.16
CA PRO A 92 1.48 6.18 21.84
C PRO A 92 0.01 6.05 21.41
N ASN A 93 -0.27 5.61 20.18
CA ASN A 93 -1.64 5.38 19.71
C ASN A 93 -1.69 4.22 18.70
N TRP A 94 -2.21 3.06 19.13
CA TRP A 94 -2.26 1.87 18.29
C TRP A 94 -3.30 1.96 17.16
N ILE A 95 -4.36 2.77 17.33
CA ILE A 95 -5.37 3.00 16.28
C ILE A 95 -4.75 3.85 15.16
N ALA A 96 -4.05 4.94 15.51
CA ALA A 96 -3.31 5.76 14.56
C ALA A 96 -2.26 4.95 13.79
N ARG A 97 -1.52 4.08 14.50
CA ARG A 97 -0.57 3.14 13.88
C ARG A 97 -1.24 2.24 12.85
N TRP A 98 -2.41 1.68 13.18
CA TRP A 98 -3.15 0.80 12.27
C TRP A 98 -3.55 1.55 11.00
N PHE A 99 -4.17 2.74 11.11
CA PHE A 99 -4.58 3.51 9.94
C PHE A 99 -3.40 3.89 9.05
N LEU A 100 -2.30 4.33 9.65
CA LEU A 100 -1.12 4.74 8.91
C LEU A 100 -0.45 3.54 8.23
N TYR A 101 -0.28 2.41 8.93
CA TYR A 101 0.29 1.20 8.35
C TYR A 101 -0.52 0.70 7.14
N HIS A 102 -1.85 0.64 7.26
CA HIS A 102 -2.71 0.24 6.15
C HIS A 102 -2.63 1.21 4.97
N LYS A 103 -2.49 2.52 5.20
CA LYS A 103 -2.26 3.49 4.12
C LYS A 103 -1.00 3.18 3.31
N PHE A 104 0.12 2.91 3.98
CA PHE A 104 1.36 2.49 3.30
C PHE A 104 1.16 1.17 2.55
N ARG A 105 0.48 0.19 3.15
CA ARG A 105 0.26 -1.13 2.53
C ARG A 105 -0.63 -1.08 1.28
N TYR A 106 -1.63 -0.20 1.22
CA TYR A 106 -2.46 -0.01 0.02
C TYR A 106 -1.79 0.84 -1.07
N ARG A 107 -0.84 1.71 -0.69
CA ARG A 107 -0.08 2.56 -1.61
C ARG A 107 1.18 1.87 -2.16
N ASP A 108 1.68 0.88 -1.44
CA ASP A 108 2.78 0.04 -1.91
C ASP A 108 2.40 -0.59 -3.26
N GLY A 109 3.23 -0.33 -4.28
CA GLY A 109 2.98 -0.77 -5.66
C GLY A 109 2.86 -2.30 -5.79
N ARG A 110 3.22 -3.06 -4.75
CA ARG A 110 3.07 -4.52 -4.68
C ARG A 110 1.62 -4.99 -4.53
N ASN A 111 0.70 -4.12 -4.10
CA ASN A 111 -0.75 -4.41 -4.04
C ASN A 111 -1.51 -3.89 -5.28
N ARG A 112 -0.83 -3.23 -6.23
CA ARG A 112 -1.39 -3.02 -7.57
C ARG A 112 -1.26 -4.33 -8.32
N ASN A 113 -2.38 -4.97 -8.59
CA ASN A 113 -2.48 -6.08 -9.53
C ASN A 113 -1.61 -5.78 -10.77
N PRO A 114 -0.67 -6.64 -11.19
CA PRO A 114 0.25 -6.35 -12.30
C PRO A 114 -0.43 -6.39 -13.68
N THR A 115 -1.76 -6.41 -13.76
CA THR A 115 -2.45 -6.37 -15.06
C THR A 115 -2.91 -4.95 -15.35
N LYS A 116 -2.44 -4.44 -16.51
CA LYS A 116 -2.73 -3.14 -17.15
C LYS A 116 -1.64 -2.08 -17.02
N ALA A 117 -0.44 -2.45 -17.44
CA ALA A 117 0.40 -1.55 -18.23
C ALA A 117 0.79 -2.29 -19.52
N ASP A 118 -0.22 -2.65 -20.32
CA ASP A 118 -0.03 -3.04 -21.71
C ASP A 118 -0.99 -2.23 -22.60
N ASP A 119 -0.44 -1.84 -23.73
CA ASP A 119 -1.04 -1.17 -24.90
C ASP A 119 -1.48 0.29 -24.77
N SER A 120 -0.55 1.21 -25.10
CA SER A 120 -0.80 2.36 -25.98
C SER A 120 0.51 3.03 -26.46
N ARG A 121 1.05 2.54 -27.60
CA ARG A 121 1.42 3.25 -28.86
C ARG A 121 2.18 4.59 -28.73
N GLN A 122 3.21 5.00 -29.49
CA GLN A 122 3.83 4.70 -30.80
C GLN A 122 5.04 5.69 -30.88
N SER A 123 6.28 5.38 -31.25
CA SER A 123 6.82 5.34 -32.63
C SER A 123 8.31 5.77 -32.60
N SER A 124 9.20 5.00 -33.24
CA SER A 124 10.33 5.46 -34.08
C SER A 124 11.37 4.36 -34.34
N SER A 125 11.18 3.67 -35.48
CA SER A 125 12.15 3.34 -36.53
C SER A 125 13.60 2.87 -36.22
N LYS A 126 13.99 1.84 -37.00
CA LYS A 126 15.33 1.40 -37.48
C LYS A 126 16.11 0.44 -36.54
N SER A 127 16.70 -0.68 -36.95
CA SER A 127 16.91 -1.32 -38.26
C SER A 127 17.40 -2.77 -38.07
N LYS A 128 16.86 -3.68 -38.90
CA LYS A 128 17.47 -4.80 -39.66
C LYS A 128 18.51 -5.77 -39.04
N SER A 129 18.35 -7.02 -39.51
CA SER A 129 19.32 -8.12 -39.71
C SER A 129 19.22 -9.21 -38.64
N SER A 130 19.09 -10.51 -38.90
CA SER A 130 19.34 -11.33 -40.09
C SER A 130 18.67 -12.71 -39.91
N ARG A 131 18.05 -13.22 -40.99
CA ARG A 131 18.05 -14.61 -41.52
C ARG A 131 18.54 -15.72 -40.57
N GLN A 132 17.73 -16.74 -40.27
CA GLN A 132 17.63 -18.10 -40.88
C GLN A 132 17.40 -19.03 -39.65
N ARG A 133 16.73 -20.18 -39.62
CA ARG A 133 16.31 -21.18 -40.59
C ARG A 133 15.39 -22.17 -39.84
N SER A 134 14.33 -22.64 -40.50
CA SER A 134 13.78 -24.00 -40.48
C SER A 134 14.09 -24.96 -39.30
N SER A 135 13.04 -25.49 -38.67
CA SER A 135 12.71 -26.91 -38.77
C SER A 135 11.32 -27.19 -38.17
N LYS A 136 10.40 -27.59 -39.06
CA LYS A 136 9.15 -28.26 -38.72
C LYS A 136 9.52 -29.70 -38.32
N HIS A 137 9.11 -30.15 -37.14
CA HIS A 137 8.98 -31.58 -36.85
C HIS A 137 7.53 -31.86 -36.46
N SER A 138 6.78 -32.35 -37.43
CA SER A 138 5.47 -32.95 -37.30
C SER A 138 5.66 -34.44 -37.01
N SER A 139 5.09 -34.92 -35.90
CA SER A 139 4.84 -36.35 -35.70
C SER A 139 3.70 -36.52 -34.68
N SER A 140 2.49 -36.70 -35.19
CA SER A 140 1.40 -37.36 -34.46
C SER A 140 0.82 -38.43 -35.36
N HIS A 141 1.20 -39.67 -35.06
CA HIS A 141 0.57 -40.90 -35.52
C HIS A 141 -0.78 -41.03 -34.79
N GLY A 142 -1.85 -41.32 -35.52
CA GLY A 142 -3.17 -41.57 -34.94
C GLY A 142 -4.09 -42.18 -35.97
N SER A 143 -4.01 -43.50 -36.07
CA SER A 143 -4.72 -44.41 -36.97
C SER A 143 -6.24 -44.20 -37.03
N GLN A 144 -6.78 -44.22 -38.25
CA GLN A 144 -8.16 -44.62 -38.54
C GLN A 144 -8.15 -45.45 -39.83
N HIS A 145 -8.42 -46.75 -39.69
CA HIS A 145 -8.90 -47.58 -40.80
C HIS A 145 -10.17 -48.29 -40.32
N SER A 146 -11.15 -48.22 -41.20
CA SER A 146 -12.54 -48.62 -41.05
C SER A 146 -12.76 -50.13 -41.10
N GLN A 147 -13.97 -50.51 -40.73
CA GLN A 147 -14.66 -51.70 -41.22
C GLN A 147 -14.80 -51.70 -42.75
#